data_AF-A0AAD6UZW5-F1
#
_entry.id   AF-A0AAD6UZW5-F1
#
_cell.length_a   1.000
_cell.length_b   1.000
_cell.length_c   1.000
_cell.angle_alpha   90.00
_cell.angle_beta   90.00
_cell.angle_gamma   90.00
#
_symmetry.space_group_name_H-M   'P 1'
#
loop_
_entity.id
_entity.type
_entity.pdbx_description
1 polymer ?
#
loop_
_entity_poly.entity_id
_entity_poly.type
_entity_poly.pdbx_seq_one_letter_code
_entity_poly.pdbx_strand_id
1 'polypeptide(L)'
;MRSTESRVEFPILEKLTLQLYDPLPVHTTLFLGSLPALTDFTLQCSYVSIPSTLDFIWAQLPGTRVCLQMFSRMTNAQLTSVHTVVSDLSLRCHDSEQRAMHTLLDALTAPCLKKFSITGSFFISRLIAFFDRSSCALTHLNIDHHNNTYDTDLLTLLGTPHACDIVDLGVSLRSLSMPRKLADALATRDIIPNLCTLALKCSHGINGSVDSLLKIYAGRRPVLQSLWLSRASLSQDVEQALKSAGLEVVTFTY
;
A
#
# COMPACT_ATOMS: atom_id res chain seq x y z
N MET A 1 48.13 -16.73 28.66
CA MET A 1 47.36 -15.49 28.44
C MET A 1 46.17 -15.84 27.58
N ARG A 2 44.93 -15.76 28.11
CA ARG A 2 43.72 -15.99 27.31
C ARG A 2 43.41 -14.70 26.57
N SER A 3 43.36 -14.78 25.24
CA SER A 3 42.85 -13.72 24.37
C SER A 3 41.38 -13.51 24.72
N THR A 4 41.06 -12.39 25.35
CA THR A 4 39.68 -11.89 25.42
C THR A 4 39.38 -11.32 24.04
N GLU A 5 38.86 -12.17 23.15
CA GLU A 5 38.20 -11.70 21.94
C GLU A 5 37.07 -10.76 22.37
N SER A 6 37.29 -9.47 22.14
CA SER A 6 36.26 -8.45 22.10
C SER A 6 35.24 -8.90 21.04
N ARG A 7 34.21 -9.63 21.47
CA ARG A 7 33.01 -9.80 20.66
C ARG A 7 32.39 -8.42 20.55
N VAL A 8 32.68 -7.76 19.43
CA VAL A 8 31.92 -6.58 19.02
C VAL A 8 30.49 -7.07 18.80
N GLU A 9 29.65 -6.93 19.83
CA GLU A 9 28.21 -7.10 19.69
C GLU A 9 27.73 -5.98 18.78
N PHE A 10 27.51 -6.32 17.51
CA PHE A 10 26.85 -5.40 16.59
C PHE A 10 25.43 -5.15 17.13
N PRO A 11 25.01 -3.88 17.27
CA PRO A 11 23.66 -3.59 17.71
C PRO A 11 22.67 -4.25 16.76
N ILE A 12 21.63 -4.88 17.32
CA ILE A 12 20.54 -5.48 16.58
C ILE A 12 19.86 -4.37 15.78
N LEU A 13 20.08 -4.35 14.48
CA LEU A 13 19.49 -3.35 13.60
C LEU A 13 18.16 -3.88 13.06
N GLU A 14 17.07 -3.49 13.72
CA GLU A 14 15.72 -3.92 13.36
C GLU A 14 15.11 -3.09 12.23
N LYS A 15 15.59 -1.85 12.06
CA LYS A 15 15.07 -0.89 11.08
C LYS A 15 16.19 -0.20 10.33
N LEU A 16 16.06 -0.10 9.01
CA LEU A 16 17.02 0.59 8.15
C LEU A 16 16.29 1.40 7.09
N THR A 17 16.62 2.69 7.01
CA THR A 17 16.26 3.54 5.87
C THR A 17 17.52 3.82 5.07
N LEU A 18 17.53 3.37 3.81
CA LEU A 18 18.63 3.55 2.88
C LEU A 18 18.18 4.50 1.77
N GLN A 19 18.85 5.63 1.64
CA GLN A 19 18.65 6.56 0.53
C GLN A 19 19.81 6.44 -0.46
N LEU A 20 19.47 6.20 -1.71
CA LEU A 20 20.42 5.98 -2.80
C LEU A 20 20.17 6.99 -3.89
N TYR A 21 21.25 7.66 -4.31
CA TYR A 21 21.27 8.59 -5.43
C TYR A 21 21.99 8.02 -6.65
N ASP A 22 22.75 6.94 -6.44
CA ASP A 22 23.57 6.25 -7.43
C ASP A 22 23.31 4.74 -7.39
N PRO A 23 23.64 3.99 -8.45
CA PRO A 23 23.53 2.54 -8.46
C PRO A 23 24.26 1.91 -7.27
N LEU A 24 23.62 0.88 -6.73
CA LEU A 24 23.96 0.29 -5.44
C LEU A 24 25.34 -0.39 -5.53
N PRO A 25 26.37 0.04 -4.75
CA PRO A 25 27.65 -0.61 -4.74
C PRO A 25 27.52 -2.06 -4.24
N VAL A 26 28.34 -2.97 -4.79
CA VAL A 26 28.38 -4.39 -4.39
C VAL A 26 28.58 -4.56 -2.88
N HIS A 27 29.23 -3.62 -2.20
CA HIS A 27 29.45 -3.70 -0.74
C HIS A 27 28.19 -3.51 0.10
N THR A 28 27.20 -2.78 -0.39
CA THR A 28 25.96 -2.57 0.35
C THR A 28 25.09 -3.84 0.36
N THR A 29 25.25 -4.74 -0.61
CA THR A 29 24.54 -6.02 -0.61
C THR A 29 25.04 -6.95 0.50
N LEU A 30 26.36 -7.02 0.70
CA LEU A 30 26.98 -7.74 1.80
C LEU A 30 26.57 -7.16 3.16
N PHE A 31 26.46 -5.84 3.24
CA PHE A 31 25.95 -5.17 4.43
C PHE A 31 24.51 -5.60 4.75
N LEU A 32 23.58 -5.56 3.79
CA LEU A 32 22.17 -5.94 4.03
C LEU A 32 22.01 -7.41 4.42
N GLY A 33 22.74 -8.32 3.77
CA GLY A 33 22.74 -9.75 4.14
C GLY A 33 23.31 -10.03 5.54
N SER A 34 24.09 -9.10 6.10
CA SER A 34 24.62 -9.20 7.47
C SER A 34 23.64 -8.73 8.56
N LEU A 35 22.41 -8.33 8.21
CA LEU A 35 21.41 -7.79 9.13
C LEU A 35 20.26 -8.81 9.36
N PRO A 36 20.49 -9.92 10.07
CA PRO A 36 19.50 -10.99 10.22
C PRO A 36 18.26 -10.58 11.05
N ALA A 37 18.36 -9.48 11.79
CA ALA A 37 17.27 -8.95 12.61
C ALA A 37 16.46 -7.85 11.90
N LEU A 38 16.76 -7.54 10.63
CA LEU A 38 16.09 -6.48 9.91
C LEU A 38 14.63 -6.86 9.64
N THR A 39 13.70 -6.16 10.29
CA THR A 39 12.25 -6.37 10.16
C THR A 39 11.54 -5.24 9.42
N ASP A 40 12.19 -4.08 9.30
CA ASP A 40 11.67 -2.90 8.60
C ASP A 40 12.76 -2.29 7.71
N PHE A 41 12.56 -2.35 6.40
CA PHE A 41 13.49 -1.82 5.42
C PHE A 41 12.80 -0.79 4.53
N THR A 42 13.30 0.44 4.55
CA THR A 42 12.88 1.49 3.62
C THR A 42 14.01 1.81 2.66
N LEU A 43 13.75 1.65 1.37
CA LEU A 43 14.65 2.01 0.29
C LEU A 43 14.10 3.23 -0.44
N GLN A 44 14.84 4.32 -0.40
CA GLN A 44 14.58 5.51 -1.19
C GLN A 44 15.56 5.54 -2.36
N CYS A 45 15.07 5.39 -3.58
CA CYS A 45 15.89 5.41 -4.78
C CYS A 45 15.61 6.67 -5.61
N SER A 46 16.69 7.41 -5.87
CA SER A 46 16.76 8.50 -6.82
C SER A 46 17.73 8.08 -7.93
N TYR A 47 17.30 8.11 -9.20
CA TYR A 47 18.16 7.88 -10.39
C TYR A 47 18.71 6.46 -10.63
N VAL A 48 18.37 5.47 -9.80
CA VAL A 48 18.96 4.11 -9.90
C VAL A 48 18.27 3.23 -10.96
N SER A 49 19.06 2.55 -11.80
CA SER A 49 18.60 1.38 -12.55
C SER A 49 18.33 0.23 -11.59
N ILE A 50 17.06 -0.03 -11.35
CA ILE A 50 16.55 -0.97 -10.35
C ILE A 50 16.83 -2.49 -10.58
N PRO A 51 17.08 -3.05 -11.79
CA PRO A 51 16.97 -4.50 -12.06
C PRO A 51 17.73 -5.41 -11.13
N SER A 52 19.06 -5.37 -11.17
CA SER A 52 19.87 -6.32 -10.39
C SER A 52 19.77 -6.07 -8.89
N THR A 53 19.42 -4.85 -8.50
CA THR A 53 19.52 -4.39 -7.12
C THR A 53 18.37 -4.91 -6.25
N LEU A 54 17.15 -4.94 -6.78
CA LEU A 54 15.99 -5.43 -6.03
C LEU A 54 15.97 -6.95 -5.91
N ASP A 55 16.47 -7.67 -6.93
CA ASP A 55 16.61 -9.13 -6.91
C ASP A 55 17.34 -9.62 -5.66
N PHE A 56 18.47 -8.97 -5.34
CA PHE A 56 19.28 -9.34 -4.18
C PHE A 56 18.73 -8.79 -2.86
N ILE A 57 18.20 -7.57 -2.84
CA ILE A 57 17.58 -7.01 -1.61
C ILE A 57 16.42 -7.90 -1.16
N TRP A 58 15.58 -8.36 -2.09
CA TRP A 58 14.41 -9.16 -1.77
C TRP A 58 14.73 -10.60 -1.40
N ALA A 59 15.79 -11.18 -1.99
CA ALA A 59 16.30 -12.48 -1.59
C ALA A 59 16.81 -12.51 -0.14
N GLN A 60 17.33 -11.38 0.37
CA GLN A 60 17.95 -11.28 1.69
C GLN A 60 16.99 -10.83 2.80
N LEU A 61 15.75 -10.44 2.46
CA LEU A 61 14.77 -9.86 3.40
C LEU A 61 13.44 -10.65 3.46
N PRO A 62 13.47 -11.98 3.69
CA PRO A 62 12.24 -12.75 3.82
C PRO A 62 11.48 -12.36 5.10
N GLY A 63 10.18 -12.10 4.96
CA GLY A 63 9.31 -11.74 6.09
C GLY A 63 9.41 -10.28 6.55
N THR A 64 10.31 -9.50 5.98
CA THR A 64 10.54 -8.09 6.30
C THR A 64 9.44 -7.19 5.71
N ARG A 65 9.18 -6.04 6.34
CA ARG A 65 8.40 -4.95 5.73
C ARG A 65 9.29 -4.16 4.79
N VAL A 66 8.83 -3.91 3.57
CA VAL A 66 9.60 -3.21 2.56
C VAL A 66 8.85 -1.98 2.03
N CYS A 67 9.47 -0.82 2.15
CA CYS A 67 8.97 0.44 1.58
C CYS A 67 9.93 0.89 0.47
N LEU A 68 9.43 1.00 -0.76
CA LEU A 68 10.18 1.49 -1.92
C LEU A 68 9.64 2.88 -2.28
N GLN A 69 10.51 3.88 -2.23
CA GLN A 69 10.19 5.26 -2.63
C GLN A 69 11.05 5.66 -3.82
N MET A 70 10.41 6.16 -4.86
CA MET A 70 11.06 6.49 -6.13
C MET A 70 10.88 7.97 -6.48
N PHE A 71 12.00 8.59 -6.88
CA PHE A 71 12.12 10.01 -7.13
C PHE A 71 12.75 10.37 -8.49
N SER A 72 12.92 9.41 -9.43
CA SER A 72 13.37 9.78 -10.78
C SER A 72 12.98 8.79 -11.92
N ARG A 73 13.18 9.26 -13.16
CA ARG A 73 12.91 8.52 -14.41
C ARG A 73 13.80 7.27 -14.51
N MET A 74 13.18 6.09 -14.43
CA MET A 74 13.83 4.86 -14.88
C MET A 74 14.12 4.92 -16.38
N THR A 75 15.36 4.61 -16.76
CA THR A 75 15.72 4.22 -18.12
C THR A 75 15.27 2.77 -18.38
N ASN A 76 15.07 2.41 -19.65
CA ASN A 76 14.46 1.15 -20.13
C ASN A 76 15.29 -0.12 -19.81
N ALA A 77 15.64 -0.35 -18.56
CA ALA A 77 16.27 -1.58 -18.14
C ALA A 77 15.20 -2.66 -17.99
N GLN A 78 15.39 -3.80 -18.67
CA GLN A 78 14.56 -4.98 -18.48
C GLN A 78 14.76 -5.46 -17.04
N LEU A 79 13.69 -5.43 -16.24
CA LEU A 79 13.68 -6.06 -14.94
C LEU A 79 13.47 -7.56 -15.14
N THR A 80 14.32 -8.37 -14.51
CA THR A 80 14.06 -9.80 -14.31
C THR A 80 12.89 -9.96 -13.33
N SER A 81 12.08 -11.00 -13.53
CA SER A 81 10.99 -11.30 -12.60
C SER A 81 11.58 -11.69 -11.26
N VAL A 82 11.13 -11.04 -10.19
CA VAL A 82 11.69 -11.23 -8.86
C VAL A 82 10.65 -11.83 -7.94
N HIS A 83 11.07 -12.84 -7.20
CA HIS A 83 10.31 -13.39 -6.08
C HIS A 83 10.63 -12.62 -4.81
N THR A 84 9.63 -11.94 -4.28
CA THR A 84 9.70 -11.12 -3.08
C THR A 84 8.99 -11.85 -1.94
N VAL A 85 9.70 -12.25 -0.89
CA VAL A 85 9.09 -12.97 0.25
C VAL A 85 8.57 -12.00 1.33
N VAL A 86 8.15 -10.79 0.92
CA VAL A 86 7.73 -9.73 1.85
C VAL A 86 6.28 -9.89 2.25
N SER A 87 5.97 -9.53 3.50
CA SER A 87 4.60 -9.56 4.02
C SER A 87 3.91 -8.19 3.95
N ASP A 88 4.69 -7.11 3.85
CA ASP A 88 4.24 -5.73 3.73
C ASP A 88 5.05 -5.02 2.65
N LEU A 89 4.38 -4.45 1.66
CA LEU A 89 4.99 -3.72 0.56
C LEU A 89 4.32 -2.36 0.39
N SER A 90 5.11 -1.29 0.54
CA SER A 90 4.69 0.08 0.23
C SER A 90 5.46 0.61 -0.97
N LEU A 91 4.76 0.92 -2.06
CA LEU A 91 5.34 1.57 -3.25
C LEU A 91 4.93 3.05 -3.28
N ARG A 92 5.91 3.95 -3.37
CA ARG A 92 5.64 5.39 -3.52
C ARG A 92 6.41 5.95 -4.70
N CYS A 93 5.73 6.71 -5.54
CA CYS A 93 6.32 7.28 -6.74
C CYS A 93 5.72 8.65 -7.01
N HIS A 94 6.55 9.59 -7.46
CA HIS A 94 6.09 10.92 -7.85
C HIS A 94 5.28 10.90 -9.16
N ASP A 95 4.40 11.89 -9.34
CA ASP A 95 3.42 11.95 -10.44
C ASP A 95 4.02 11.83 -11.85
N SER A 96 5.29 12.25 -12.02
CA SER A 96 6.03 12.23 -13.28
C SER A 96 6.61 10.86 -13.65
N GLU A 97 6.48 9.84 -12.81
CA GLU A 97 7.25 8.59 -12.88
C GLU A 97 6.38 7.34 -13.06
N GLN A 98 5.21 7.50 -13.68
CA GLN A 98 4.26 6.42 -13.94
C GLN A 98 4.90 5.16 -14.55
N ARG A 99 5.84 5.34 -15.51
CA ARG A 99 6.55 4.22 -16.17
C ARG A 99 7.32 3.38 -15.17
N ALA A 100 7.98 4.00 -14.20
CA ALA A 100 8.84 3.30 -13.28
C ALA A 100 8.01 2.44 -12.30
N MET A 101 6.85 2.96 -11.86
CA MET A 101 5.86 2.19 -11.11
C MET A 101 5.32 1.00 -11.92
N HIS A 102 5.06 1.18 -13.21
CA HIS A 102 4.62 0.08 -14.08
C HIS A 102 5.67 -1.01 -14.22
N THR A 103 6.93 -0.63 -14.45
CA THR A 103 8.03 -1.59 -14.54
C THR A 103 8.16 -2.37 -13.25
N LEU A 104 8.10 -1.71 -12.09
CA LEU A 104 8.13 -2.39 -10.79
C LEU A 104 7.00 -3.40 -10.64
N LEU A 105 5.76 -2.98 -10.88
CA LEU A 105 4.61 -3.87 -10.75
C LEU A 105 4.77 -5.11 -11.65
N ASP A 106 5.25 -4.94 -12.89
CA ASP A 106 5.48 -6.03 -13.84
C ASP A 106 6.53 -7.04 -13.37
N ALA A 107 7.60 -6.55 -12.74
CA ALA A 107 8.73 -7.38 -12.32
C ALA A 107 8.52 -8.06 -10.97
N LEU A 108 7.67 -7.50 -10.13
CA LEU A 108 7.42 -7.94 -8.77
C LEU A 108 6.52 -9.18 -8.73
N THR A 109 6.83 -10.10 -7.82
CA THR A 109 5.89 -11.13 -7.32
C THR A 109 6.04 -11.26 -5.82
N ALA A 110 4.94 -11.25 -5.06
CA ALA A 110 4.99 -11.25 -3.60
C ALA A 110 3.99 -12.25 -2.97
N PRO A 111 4.31 -13.56 -2.96
CA PRO A 111 3.35 -14.60 -2.52
C PRO A 111 2.94 -14.52 -1.06
N CYS A 112 3.79 -13.95 -0.20
CA CYS A 112 3.49 -13.79 1.23
C CYS A 112 2.83 -12.44 1.57
N LEU A 113 2.48 -11.63 0.56
CA LEU A 113 2.01 -10.27 0.75
C LEU A 113 0.66 -10.24 1.48
N LYS A 114 0.62 -9.56 2.62
CA LYS A 114 -0.59 -9.36 3.44
C LYS A 114 -1.01 -7.90 3.46
N LYS A 115 -0.05 -6.97 3.38
CA LYS A 115 -0.29 -5.54 3.42
C LYS A 115 0.33 -4.89 2.20
N PHE A 116 -0.47 -4.13 1.47
CA PHE A 116 0.00 -3.43 0.29
C PHE A 116 -0.42 -1.96 0.35
N SER A 117 0.54 -1.08 0.13
CA SER A 117 0.29 0.34 -0.05
C SER A 117 0.90 0.82 -1.35
N ILE A 118 0.17 1.62 -2.11
CA ILE A 118 0.69 2.27 -3.31
C ILE A 118 0.29 3.74 -3.34
N THR A 119 1.25 4.61 -3.64
CA THR A 119 1.04 6.05 -3.81
C THR A 119 1.69 6.52 -5.10
N GLY A 120 0.94 7.26 -5.92
CA GLY A 120 1.43 7.85 -7.17
C GLY A 120 0.50 7.61 -8.36
N SER A 121 1.06 7.65 -9.57
CA SER A 121 0.36 7.40 -10.83
C SER A 121 0.62 5.96 -11.30
N PHE A 122 -0.43 5.16 -11.51
CA PHE A 122 -0.32 3.77 -11.98
C PHE A 122 -1.58 3.32 -12.72
N PHE A 123 -1.55 2.13 -13.31
CA PHE A 123 -2.75 1.51 -13.90
C PHE A 123 -3.24 0.40 -12.98
N ILE A 124 -4.53 0.41 -12.66
CA ILE A 124 -5.14 -0.62 -11.82
C ILE A 124 -5.04 -2.01 -12.48
N SER A 125 -5.14 -2.09 -13.81
CA SER A 125 -4.95 -3.36 -14.54
C SER A 125 -3.58 -4.01 -14.27
N ARG A 126 -2.53 -3.21 -14.14
CA ARG A 126 -1.18 -3.70 -13.78
C ARG A 126 -1.09 -4.12 -12.32
N LEU A 127 -1.84 -3.45 -11.44
CA LEU A 127 -1.93 -3.83 -10.04
C LEU A 127 -2.66 -5.19 -9.88
N ILE A 128 -3.76 -5.40 -10.61
CA ILE A 128 -4.45 -6.70 -10.68
C ILE A 128 -3.48 -7.77 -11.17
N ALA A 129 -2.78 -7.52 -12.28
CA ALA A 129 -1.82 -8.49 -12.82
C ALA A 129 -0.68 -8.80 -11.84
N PHE A 130 -0.24 -7.82 -11.03
CA PHE A 130 0.72 -8.04 -9.95
C PHE A 130 0.15 -8.97 -8.86
N PHE A 131 -1.08 -8.74 -8.41
CA PHE A 131 -1.73 -9.63 -7.44
C PHE A 131 -1.97 -11.04 -7.98
N ASP A 132 -2.38 -11.17 -9.25
CA ASP A 132 -2.53 -12.47 -9.92
C ASP A 132 -1.21 -13.24 -9.94
N ARG A 133 -0.11 -12.61 -10.37
CA ARG A 133 1.23 -13.22 -10.37
C ARG A 133 1.71 -13.55 -8.96
N SER A 134 1.33 -12.74 -7.98
CA SER A 134 1.73 -12.94 -6.59
C SER A 134 0.95 -14.05 -5.91
N SER A 135 -0.31 -14.33 -6.29
CA SER A 135 -1.18 -15.28 -5.60
C SER A 135 -1.24 -15.02 -4.09
N CYS A 136 -1.30 -13.74 -3.71
CA CYS A 136 -1.20 -13.30 -2.32
C CYS A 136 -2.57 -13.29 -1.61
N ALA A 137 -2.54 -13.46 -0.28
CA ALA A 137 -3.72 -13.32 0.59
C ALA A 137 -3.76 -11.92 1.24
N LEU A 138 -4.23 -10.93 0.49
CA LEU A 138 -4.18 -9.54 0.90
C LEU A 138 -5.24 -9.23 1.97
N THR A 139 -4.80 -8.65 3.09
CA THR A 139 -5.67 -8.25 4.20
C THR A 139 -5.76 -6.74 4.36
N HIS A 140 -4.72 -6.00 3.96
CA HIS A 140 -4.70 -4.54 4.03
C HIS A 140 -4.32 -3.96 2.67
N LEU A 141 -5.14 -3.04 2.17
CA LEU A 141 -4.92 -2.36 0.90
C LEU A 141 -5.02 -0.85 1.09
N ASN A 142 -3.95 -0.12 0.83
CA ASN A 142 -3.97 1.34 0.80
C ASN A 142 -3.58 1.87 -0.58
N ILE A 143 -4.49 2.60 -1.24
CA ILE A 143 -4.32 3.16 -2.56
C ILE A 143 -4.41 4.68 -2.48
N ASP A 144 -3.34 5.38 -2.83
CA ASP A 144 -3.35 6.83 -3.03
C ASP A 144 -3.02 7.16 -4.48
N HIS A 145 -4.07 7.43 -5.26
CA HIS A 145 -3.96 7.65 -6.69
C HIS A 145 -4.13 9.13 -7.02
N HIS A 146 -3.16 9.72 -7.71
CA HIS A 146 -3.12 11.16 -7.96
C HIS A 146 -3.84 11.61 -9.23
N ASN A 147 -4.34 10.68 -10.07
CA ASN A 147 -5.00 11.01 -11.34
C ASN A 147 -6.52 10.70 -11.29
N ASN A 148 -7.32 11.60 -11.87
CA ASN A 148 -8.78 11.71 -11.73
C ASN A 148 -9.60 10.83 -12.69
N THR A 149 -8.97 9.98 -13.49
CA THR A 149 -9.61 9.37 -14.68
C THR A 149 -10.05 7.90 -14.52
N TYR A 150 -9.97 7.29 -13.33
CA TYR A 150 -10.03 5.83 -13.17
C TYR A 150 -11.18 5.30 -12.31
N ASP A 151 -12.35 5.93 -12.43
CA ASP A 151 -13.50 5.60 -11.59
C ASP A 151 -13.94 4.12 -11.69
N THR A 152 -13.93 3.56 -12.89
CA THR A 152 -14.37 2.17 -13.15
C THR A 152 -13.35 1.13 -12.69
N ASP A 153 -12.09 1.52 -12.62
CA ASP A 153 -11.01 0.57 -12.55
C ASP A 153 -10.77 0.11 -11.11
N LEU A 154 -10.94 1.01 -10.12
CA LEU A 154 -10.85 0.62 -8.70
C LEU A 154 -11.94 -0.38 -8.33
N LEU A 155 -13.18 -0.18 -8.78
CA LEU A 155 -14.26 -1.15 -8.51
C LEU A 155 -13.97 -2.51 -9.17
N THR A 156 -13.29 -2.51 -10.30
CA THR A 156 -12.83 -3.74 -10.95
C THR A 156 -11.79 -4.46 -10.09
N LEU A 157 -10.84 -3.73 -9.51
CA LEU A 157 -9.87 -4.31 -8.56
C LEU A 157 -10.57 -4.91 -7.33
N LEU A 158 -11.50 -4.18 -6.72
CA LEU A 158 -12.20 -4.65 -5.52
C LEU A 158 -13.15 -5.84 -5.81
N GLY A 159 -13.55 -6.03 -7.07
CA GLY A 159 -14.31 -7.19 -7.51
C GLY A 159 -13.46 -8.44 -7.77
N THR A 160 -12.14 -8.36 -7.67
CA THR A 160 -11.25 -9.52 -7.87
C THR A 160 -11.19 -10.42 -6.62
N PRO A 161 -10.83 -11.71 -6.76
CA PRO A 161 -10.68 -12.62 -5.62
C PRO A 161 -9.68 -12.13 -4.56
N HIS A 162 -8.67 -11.35 -4.97
CA HIS A 162 -7.66 -10.78 -4.08
C HIS A 162 -8.23 -9.82 -3.04
N ALA A 163 -9.43 -9.29 -3.28
CA ALA A 163 -10.09 -8.35 -2.38
C ALA A 163 -10.98 -9.02 -1.32
N CYS A 164 -11.25 -10.33 -1.44
CA CYS A 164 -12.18 -11.03 -0.55
C CYS A 164 -11.73 -11.05 0.92
N ASP A 165 -10.42 -11.14 1.14
CA ASP A 165 -9.82 -11.24 2.47
C ASP A 165 -9.41 -9.87 3.06
N ILE A 166 -9.68 -8.78 2.33
CA ILE A 166 -9.35 -7.44 2.81
C ILE A 166 -10.20 -7.10 4.04
N VAL A 167 -9.53 -6.72 5.12
CA VAL A 167 -10.13 -6.23 6.37
C VAL A 167 -9.93 -4.73 6.56
N ASP A 168 -8.91 -4.16 5.91
CA ASP A 168 -8.58 -2.74 5.99
C ASP A 168 -8.36 -2.17 4.58
N LEU A 169 -9.21 -1.22 4.19
CA LEU A 169 -9.15 -0.53 2.91
C LEU A 169 -8.94 0.97 3.11
N GLY A 170 -7.79 1.48 2.68
CA GLY A 170 -7.52 2.90 2.53
C GLY A 170 -7.56 3.32 1.07
N VAL A 171 -8.32 4.35 0.75
CA VAL A 171 -8.35 4.94 -0.60
C VAL A 171 -8.30 6.45 -0.51
N SER A 172 -7.33 7.06 -1.20
CA SER A 172 -7.29 8.48 -1.46
C SER A 172 -7.95 8.76 -2.81
N LEU A 173 -9.09 9.45 -2.78
CA LEU A 173 -9.92 9.68 -3.95
C LEU A 173 -9.96 11.17 -4.26
N ARG A 174 -9.12 11.62 -5.20
CA ARG A 174 -9.15 13.00 -5.70
C ARG A 174 -10.29 13.26 -6.71
N SER A 175 -10.92 12.19 -7.21
CA SER A 175 -12.10 12.25 -8.09
C SER A 175 -13.36 12.61 -7.28
N LEU A 176 -14.20 13.51 -7.81
CA LEU A 176 -15.45 13.93 -7.18
C LEU A 176 -16.55 12.84 -7.22
N SER A 177 -16.55 11.99 -8.25
CA SER A 177 -17.59 10.97 -8.46
C SER A 177 -17.29 9.65 -7.77
N MET A 178 -16.02 9.36 -7.49
CA MET A 178 -15.61 8.06 -6.94
C MET A 178 -16.05 7.76 -5.52
N PRO A 179 -15.95 8.68 -4.56
CA PRO A 179 -16.37 8.39 -3.20
C PRO A 179 -17.80 7.86 -3.15
N ARG A 180 -18.70 8.43 -3.96
CA ARG A 180 -20.10 7.98 -4.08
C ARG A 180 -20.22 6.60 -4.72
N LYS A 181 -19.56 6.37 -5.86
CA LYS A 181 -19.59 5.05 -6.54
C LYS A 181 -19.02 3.93 -5.67
N LEU A 182 -17.92 4.20 -4.97
CA LEU A 182 -17.31 3.28 -4.01
C LEU A 182 -18.26 3.00 -2.85
N ALA A 183 -18.85 4.04 -2.27
CA ALA A 183 -19.81 3.91 -1.19
C ALA A 183 -21.04 3.09 -1.60
N ASP A 184 -21.64 3.39 -2.76
CA ASP A 184 -22.79 2.66 -3.28
C ASP A 184 -22.42 1.19 -3.58
N ALA A 185 -21.23 0.94 -4.13
CA ALA A 185 -20.74 -0.41 -4.38
C ALA A 185 -20.52 -1.19 -3.07
N LEU A 186 -19.89 -0.58 -2.05
CA LEU A 186 -19.67 -1.20 -0.74
C LEU A 186 -20.99 -1.44 0.01
N ALA A 187 -22.00 -0.60 -0.19
CA ALA A 187 -23.30 -0.75 0.46
C ALA A 187 -24.20 -1.80 -0.19
N THR A 188 -24.10 -1.99 -1.51
CA THR A 188 -25.04 -2.84 -2.28
C THR A 188 -24.44 -4.16 -2.74
N ARG A 189 -23.12 -4.25 -2.86
CA ARG A 189 -22.42 -5.44 -3.32
C ARG A 189 -21.60 -6.00 -2.17
N ASP A 190 -21.50 -7.31 -2.13
CA ASP A 190 -20.60 -8.04 -1.23
C ASP A 190 -19.14 -7.97 -1.72
N ILE A 191 -18.72 -6.76 -2.10
CA ILE A 191 -17.36 -6.44 -2.52
C ILE A 191 -16.57 -6.25 -1.24
N ILE A 192 -15.66 -7.17 -0.91
CA ILE A 192 -14.91 -7.20 0.37
C ILE A 192 -15.83 -7.53 1.58
N PRO A 193 -16.30 -8.77 1.74
CA PRO A 193 -17.22 -9.15 2.82
C PRO A 193 -16.66 -8.88 4.23
N ASN A 194 -15.33 -8.94 4.39
CA ASN A 194 -14.65 -8.89 5.68
C ASN A 194 -14.16 -7.49 6.09
N LEU A 195 -14.64 -6.43 5.43
CA LEU A 195 -14.13 -5.07 5.64
C LEU A 195 -14.47 -4.52 7.03
N CYS A 196 -13.46 -4.45 7.90
CA CYS A 196 -13.56 -3.90 9.24
C CYS A 196 -13.23 -2.40 9.30
N THR A 197 -12.27 -1.96 8.51
CA THR A 197 -11.78 -0.57 8.50
C THR A 197 -11.85 0.01 7.10
N LEU A 198 -12.50 1.17 6.96
CA LEU A 198 -12.55 1.93 5.71
C LEU A 198 -11.97 3.32 5.91
N ALA A 199 -10.93 3.65 5.17
CA ALA A 199 -10.30 4.97 5.17
C ALA A 199 -10.51 5.67 3.82
N LEU A 200 -11.25 6.78 3.82
CA LEU A 200 -11.45 7.65 2.65
C LEU A 200 -10.66 8.95 2.84
N LYS A 201 -9.50 9.02 2.16
CA LYS A 201 -8.56 10.14 2.18
C LYS A 201 -8.85 11.10 1.02
N CYS A 202 -8.60 12.39 1.22
CA CYS A 202 -8.72 13.47 0.21
C CYS A 202 -10.04 13.51 -0.57
N SER A 203 -11.14 13.07 0.05
CA SER A 203 -12.44 12.89 -0.60
C SER A 203 -13.22 14.20 -0.71
N HIS A 204 -12.83 15.06 -1.65
CA HIS A 204 -13.65 16.20 -2.03
C HIS A 204 -14.96 15.68 -2.66
N GLY A 205 -16.12 16.04 -2.11
CA GLY A 205 -17.42 15.62 -2.64
C GLY A 205 -18.20 14.61 -1.80
N ILE A 206 -17.65 14.10 -0.68
CA ILE A 206 -18.43 13.26 0.25
C ILE A 206 -19.60 14.00 0.91
N ASN A 207 -19.61 15.34 0.92
CA ASN A 207 -20.69 16.15 1.51
C ASN A 207 -22.07 15.85 0.90
N GLY A 208 -22.15 15.35 -0.35
CA GLY A 208 -23.39 14.88 -0.98
C GLY A 208 -23.70 13.40 -0.78
N SER A 209 -22.93 12.69 0.06
CA SER A 209 -22.93 11.22 0.19
C SER A 209 -23.11 10.72 1.62
N VAL A 210 -23.62 11.57 2.54
CA VAL A 210 -23.99 11.17 3.90
C VAL A 210 -24.91 9.93 3.89
N ASP A 211 -25.91 9.93 3.01
CA ASP A 211 -26.79 8.79 2.81
C ASP A 211 -26.02 7.54 2.37
N SER A 212 -24.98 7.70 1.54
CA SER A 212 -24.15 6.59 1.10
C SER A 212 -23.28 6.06 2.25
N LEU A 213 -22.72 6.90 3.13
CA LEU A 213 -21.98 6.44 4.32
C LEU A 213 -22.87 5.68 5.30
N LEU A 214 -24.08 6.18 5.56
CA LEU A 214 -25.07 5.48 6.39
C LEU A 214 -25.50 4.16 5.75
N LYS A 215 -25.65 4.11 4.43
CA LYS A 215 -25.94 2.87 3.69
C LYS A 215 -24.80 1.86 3.77
N ILE A 216 -23.54 2.29 3.65
CA ILE A 216 -22.38 1.40 3.85
C ILE A 216 -22.45 0.79 5.25
N TYR A 217 -22.61 1.63 6.28
CA TYR A 217 -22.67 1.16 7.66
C TYR A 217 -23.85 0.20 7.88
N ALA A 218 -25.05 0.55 7.39
CA ALA A 218 -26.23 -0.29 7.51
C ALA A 218 -26.07 -1.65 6.80
N GLY A 219 -25.48 -1.66 5.59
CA GLY A 219 -25.23 -2.87 4.82
C GLY A 219 -24.12 -3.75 5.37
N ARG A 220 -23.19 -3.19 6.16
CA ARG A 220 -22.01 -3.89 6.68
C ARG A 220 -21.99 -4.09 8.18
N ARG A 221 -23.08 -3.77 8.88
CA ARG A 221 -23.18 -4.03 10.31
C ARG A 221 -23.31 -5.54 10.53
N PRO A 222 -22.54 -6.16 11.45
CA PRO A 222 -21.62 -5.56 12.43
C PRO A 222 -20.14 -5.58 12.04
N VAL A 223 -19.80 -5.92 10.80
CA VAL A 223 -18.41 -6.13 10.35
C VAL A 223 -17.61 -4.84 10.33
N LEU A 224 -18.18 -3.75 9.80
CA LEU A 224 -17.49 -2.45 9.74
C LEU A 224 -17.41 -1.81 11.14
N GLN A 225 -16.19 -1.64 11.63
CA GLN A 225 -15.88 -1.15 12.98
C GLN A 225 -15.33 0.28 12.97
N SER A 226 -14.55 0.64 11.95
CA SER A 226 -13.83 1.91 11.92
C SER A 226 -13.95 2.60 10.57
N LEU A 227 -14.27 3.89 10.59
CA LEU A 227 -14.45 4.74 9.41
C LEU A 227 -13.58 5.99 9.54
N TRP A 228 -12.59 6.11 8.65
CA TRP A 228 -11.59 7.17 8.69
C TRP A 228 -11.83 8.13 7.55
N LEU A 229 -12.06 9.40 7.87
CA LEU A 229 -12.55 10.40 6.92
C LEU A 229 -11.75 11.69 7.02
N SER A 230 -11.68 12.44 5.93
CA SER A 230 -11.02 13.75 5.96
C SER A 230 -11.90 14.76 6.70
N ARG A 231 -11.33 15.58 7.59
CA ARG A 231 -12.07 16.47 8.51
C ARG A 231 -13.14 17.37 7.85
N ALA A 232 -12.95 17.72 6.58
CA ALA A 232 -13.89 18.54 5.82
C ALA A 232 -15.14 17.79 5.29
N SER A 233 -15.31 16.49 5.62
CA SER A 233 -16.26 15.60 4.93
C SER A 233 -17.54 15.27 5.70
N LEU A 234 -17.67 15.65 6.98
CA LEU A 234 -18.84 15.33 7.80
C LEU A 234 -19.42 16.52 8.56
N SER A 235 -20.74 16.57 8.67
CA SER A 235 -21.42 17.36 9.68
C SER A 235 -21.38 16.66 11.05
N GLN A 236 -21.42 17.46 12.11
CA GLN A 236 -21.36 16.96 13.49
C GLN A 236 -22.51 16.00 13.84
N ASP A 237 -23.70 16.24 13.30
CA ASP A 237 -24.88 15.39 13.54
C ASP A 237 -24.69 13.98 12.98
N VAL A 238 -24.11 13.85 11.78
CA VAL A 238 -23.85 12.56 11.14
C VAL A 238 -22.75 11.81 11.88
N GLU A 239 -21.71 12.53 12.33
CA GLU A 239 -20.62 11.95 13.09
C GLU A 239 -21.14 11.37 14.41
N GLN A 240 -21.99 12.12 15.12
CA GLN A 240 -22.65 11.64 16.32
C GLN A 240 -23.56 10.44 16.03
N ALA A 241 -24.36 10.47 14.97
CA ALA A 241 -25.23 9.35 14.62
C ALA A 241 -24.44 8.05 14.37
N LEU A 242 -23.32 8.13 13.64
CA LEU A 242 -22.43 6.98 13.40
C LEU A 242 -21.78 6.49 14.70
N LYS A 243 -21.27 7.40 15.54
CA LYS A 243 -20.68 7.06 16.84
C LYS A 243 -21.71 6.40 17.77
N SER A 244 -22.93 6.93 17.84
CA SER A 244 -24.03 6.35 18.62
C SER A 244 -24.46 4.97 18.12
N ALA A 245 -24.26 4.67 16.84
CA ALA A 245 -24.49 3.34 16.30
C ALA A 245 -23.39 2.33 16.67
N GLY A 246 -22.28 2.78 17.27
CA GLY A 246 -21.13 1.96 17.67
C GLY A 246 -20.01 1.92 16.63
N LEU A 247 -20.04 2.79 15.62
CA LEU A 247 -18.96 2.93 14.65
C LEU A 247 -17.88 3.89 15.19
N GLU A 248 -16.62 3.48 15.16
CA GLU A 248 -15.51 4.39 15.41
C GLU A 248 -15.34 5.33 14.20
N VAL A 249 -15.48 6.64 14.42
CA VAL A 249 -15.24 7.64 13.38
C VAL A 249 -13.95 8.40 13.70
N VAL A 250 -12.97 8.25 12.82
CA VAL A 250 -11.64 8.88 12.93
C VAL A 250 -11.50 9.96 11.87
N THR A 251 -11.06 11.15 12.24
CA THR A 251 -10.84 12.25 11.30
C THR A 251 -9.35 12.47 11.04
N PHE A 252 -8.93 12.49 9.77
CA PHE A 252 -7.56 12.83 9.41
C PHE A 252 -7.25 14.31 9.74
N THR A 253 -6.18 14.54 10.48
CA THR A 253 -5.56 15.85 10.68
C THR A 253 -4.42 16.00 9.66
N TYR A 254 -4.60 16.89 8.69
CA TYR A 254 -3.54 17.29 7.75
C TYR A 254 -2.89 18.58 8.22
#